data_AF-A0A7S3BIA5-F1
#
_entry.id   AF-A0A7S3BIA5-F1
#
_cell.length_a   1.000
_cell.length_b   1.000
_cell.length_c   1.000
_cell.angle_alpha   90.00
_cell.angle_beta   90.00
_cell.angle_gamma   90.00
#
_symmetry.space_group_name_H-M   'P 1'
#
loop_
_entity.id
_entity.type
_entity.pdbx_description
1 polymer ?
#
loop_
_entity_poly.entity_id
_entity_poly.type
_entity_poly.pdbx_seq_one_letter_code
_entity_poly.pdbx_strand_id
1 'polypeptide(L)'
;MARPKSGPGGARSIEDTRKDLAGAELVFCDPVDKDGANIQRVYDELNGKGVKVDAVISCLASRTGGVRDSWEVDYLASKRLLDCARAQGAAHFTLLGAICVQKPLLEFHRAKLALFEYMKTLDDIGWTDVRPTAYFKSLVAPIQIARWGGAYSTFDGGASNPNKAMAEEELADYIIDCFEKPEQQQRALPIGGPGRALDIKQQGEVVFEAMGKEPTFNEAPIGIFDVIIGGLSWLDKTFPGGKDDSFLNGKFEDPAEFAKIGKFYATEPMLAINPETGRYDPGYTPEHGTISLEDWLKKAATQKDGLDDQLEQGAGLASFANLTKWARDAMPKMS
;
A
#
# COMPACT_ATOMS: atom_id res chain seq x y z
N MET A 1 -1.43 12.79 14.55
CA MET A 1 -2.40 11.78 15.06
C MET A 1 -1.90 10.38 14.69
N ALA A 2 -1.96 9.41 15.60
CA ALA A 2 -1.56 8.03 15.34
C ALA A 2 -2.54 7.02 15.97
N ARG A 3 -2.61 5.80 15.43
CA ARG A 3 -3.42 4.73 16.04
C ARG A 3 -2.74 4.19 17.30
N PRO A 4 -3.49 3.80 18.35
CA PRO A 4 -2.92 3.13 19.52
C PRO A 4 -2.18 1.82 19.20
N LYS A 5 -2.60 1.15 18.12
CA LYS A 5 -1.95 -0.04 17.57
C LYS A 5 -1.62 0.19 16.10
N SER A 6 -0.35 0.35 15.79
CA SER A 6 0.16 0.64 14.45
C SER A 6 0.90 -0.57 13.85
N GLY A 7 1.37 -0.45 12.62
CA GLY A 7 2.04 -1.53 11.89
C GLY A 7 1.13 -2.68 11.43
N PRO A 8 1.68 -3.65 10.68
CA PRO A 8 0.93 -4.81 10.18
C PRO A 8 0.24 -5.56 11.33
N GLY A 9 -1.05 -5.83 11.17
CA GLY A 9 -1.86 -6.50 12.19
C GLY A 9 -1.99 -5.74 13.53
N GLY A 10 -1.57 -4.46 13.60
CA GLY A 10 -1.55 -3.70 14.85
C GLY A 10 -0.48 -4.16 15.84
N ALA A 11 0.64 -4.71 15.34
CA ALA A 11 1.71 -5.28 16.15
C ALA A 11 2.52 -4.25 16.94
N ARG A 12 2.51 -2.98 16.54
CA ARG A 12 3.31 -1.92 17.17
C ARG A 12 2.48 -1.21 18.25
N SER A 13 3.10 -1.03 19.41
CA SER A 13 2.52 -0.35 20.55
C SER A 13 2.56 1.18 20.41
N ILE A 14 1.92 1.86 21.36
CA ILE A 14 2.04 3.30 21.53
C ILE A 14 3.50 3.69 21.79
N GLU A 15 4.19 2.94 22.64
CA GLU A 15 5.58 3.18 23.03
C GLU A 15 6.52 3.06 21.81
N ASP A 16 6.30 2.05 20.96
CA ASP A 16 7.02 1.91 19.71
C ASP A 16 6.79 3.12 18.80
N THR A 17 5.53 3.53 18.65
CA THR A 17 5.17 4.71 17.83
C THR A 17 5.79 6.00 18.37
N ARG A 18 5.87 6.17 19.70
CA ARG A 18 6.55 7.31 20.34
C ARG A 18 8.05 7.31 20.06
N LYS A 19 8.68 6.13 20.03
CA LYS A 19 10.09 5.98 19.69
C LYS A 19 10.34 6.30 18.21
N ASP A 20 9.51 5.76 17.32
CA ASP A 20 9.65 5.94 15.87
C ASP A 20 9.43 7.40 15.44
N LEU A 21 8.58 8.13 16.16
CA LEU A 21 8.24 9.54 15.89
C LEU A 21 8.77 10.48 16.98
N ALA A 22 9.95 10.18 17.52
CA ALA A 22 10.59 11.00 18.54
C ALA A 22 10.77 12.45 18.04
N GLY A 23 10.29 13.41 18.82
CA GLY A 23 10.31 14.84 18.48
C GLY A 23 8.98 15.38 17.93
N ALA A 24 8.01 14.52 17.59
CA ALA A 24 6.65 14.94 17.24
C ALA A 24 5.71 14.99 18.47
N GLU A 25 4.74 15.91 18.47
CA GLU A 25 3.61 15.82 19.40
C GLU A 25 2.62 14.76 18.91
N LEU A 26 2.43 13.71 19.72
CA LEU A 26 1.61 12.56 19.35
C LEU A 26 0.28 12.55 20.09
N VAL A 27 -0.81 12.62 19.32
CA VAL A 27 -2.17 12.36 19.81
C VAL A 27 -2.62 11.00 19.28
N PHE A 28 -3.00 10.11 20.20
CA PHE A 28 -3.45 8.76 19.87
C PHE A 28 -4.97 8.70 19.77
N CYS A 29 -5.45 8.11 18.68
CA CYS A 29 -6.86 8.03 18.34
C CYS A 29 -7.13 6.79 17.49
N ASP A 30 -8.17 6.03 17.83
CA ASP A 30 -8.73 5.07 16.88
C ASP A 30 -9.62 5.84 15.89
N PRO A 31 -9.24 5.93 14.61
CA PRO A 31 -9.98 6.74 13.65
C PRO A 31 -11.34 6.14 13.26
N VAL A 32 -11.62 4.90 13.66
CA VAL A 32 -12.88 4.21 13.37
C VAL A 32 -13.81 4.26 14.57
N ASP A 33 -14.93 4.95 14.41
CA ASP A 33 -15.98 5.07 15.40
C ASP A 33 -17.34 5.37 14.73
N LYS A 34 -18.44 5.16 15.47
CA LYS A 34 -19.78 5.22 14.90
C LYS A 34 -20.16 6.64 14.45
N ASP A 35 -19.78 7.65 15.21
CA ASP A 35 -20.25 9.04 15.05
C ASP A 35 -19.13 10.04 14.69
N GLY A 36 -17.85 9.66 14.73
CA GLY A 36 -16.73 10.55 14.43
C GLY A 36 -16.23 11.34 15.64
N ALA A 37 -16.78 11.08 16.83
CA ALA A 37 -16.36 11.69 18.09
C ALA A 37 -14.87 11.51 18.37
N ASN A 38 -14.26 10.40 17.94
CA ASN A 38 -12.84 10.14 18.19
C ASN A 38 -11.92 11.16 17.51
N ILE A 39 -12.15 11.46 16.24
CA ILE A 39 -11.37 12.45 15.48
C ILE A 39 -11.73 13.86 15.96
N GLN A 40 -13.01 14.14 16.18
CA GLN A 40 -13.45 15.45 16.69
C GLN A 40 -12.77 15.80 18.02
N ARG A 41 -12.69 14.84 18.97
CA ARG A 41 -11.99 15.02 20.24
C ARG A 41 -10.52 15.42 20.06
N VAL A 42 -9.82 14.86 19.08
CA VAL A 42 -8.42 15.23 18.79
C VAL A 42 -8.34 16.71 18.41
N TYR A 43 -9.23 17.17 17.54
CA TYR A 43 -9.29 18.56 17.10
C TYR A 43 -9.72 19.51 18.24
N ASP A 44 -10.64 19.10 19.10
CA ASP A 44 -11.05 19.87 20.28
C ASP A 44 -9.90 20.00 21.29
N GLU A 45 -9.13 18.93 21.52
CA GLU A 45 -7.94 18.94 22.38
C GLU A 45 -6.85 19.86 21.84
N LEU A 46 -6.58 19.83 20.53
CA LEU A 46 -5.62 20.73 19.88
C LEU A 46 -6.06 22.20 20.03
N ASN A 47 -7.33 22.49 19.73
CA ASN A 47 -7.88 23.83 19.87
C ASN A 47 -7.86 24.32 21.34
N GLY A 48 -8.17 23.44 22.30
CA GLY A 48 -8.09 23.75 23.73
C GLY A 48 -6.69 24.09 24.22
N LYS A 49 -5.65 23.61 23.53
CA LYS A 49 -4.24 24.00 23.76
C LYS A 49 -3.82 25.26 22.98
N GLY A 50 -4.71 25.84 22.18
CA GLY A 50 -4.39 26.95 21.28
C GLY A 50 -3.54 26.53 20.07
N VAL A 51 -3.50 25.23 19.74
CA VAL A 51 -2.78 24.72 18.56
C VAL A 51 -3.71 24.80 17.35
N LYS A 52 -3.32 25.61 16.37
CA LYS A 52 -4.01 25.70 15.07
C LYS A 52 -3.42 24.67 14.11
N VAL A 53 -4.28 23.96 13.38
CA VAL A 53 -3.88 23.06 12.31
C VAL A 53 -3.97 23.82 10.98
N ASP A 54 -2.82 24.17 10.39
CA ASP A 54 -2.77 24.88 9.11
C ASP A 54 -2.89 23.95 7.90
N ALA A 55 -2.44 22.70 8.02
CA ALA A 55 -2.49 21.71 6.95
C ALA A 55 -2.57 20.28 7.50
N VAL A 56 -3.04 19.34 6.68
CA VAL A 56 -3.17 17.92 7.05
C VAL A 56 -2.62 17.02 5.95
N ILE A 57 -1.85 15.99 6.35
CA ILE A 57 -1.52 14.84 5.50
C ILE A 57 -2.28 13.62 6.03
N SER A 58 -3.14 13.00 5.21
CA SER A 58 -3.78 11.74 5.56
C SER A 58 -2.98 10.56 4.99
N CYS A 59 -2.27 9.86 5.88
CA CYS A 59 -1.65 8.56 5.60
C CYS A 59 -2.50 7.39 6.13
N LEU A 60 -3.80 7.61 6.37
CA LEU A 60 -4.70 6.56 6.82
C LEU A 60 -4.90 5.52 5.70
N ALA A 61 -4.77 4.26 6.08
CA ALA A 61 -5.04 3.11 5.21
C ALA A 61 -5.72 2.00 6.02
N SER A 62 -6.62 1.27 5.36
CA SER A 62 -7.14 0.00 5.87
C SER A 62 -6.00 -0.97 6.17
N ARG A 63 -6.20 -1.84 7.17
CA ARG A 63 -5.22 -2.86 7.56
C ARG A 63 -5.36 -4.12 6.71
N THR A 64 -6.58 -4.47 6.34
CA THR A 64 -6.89 -5.71 5.62
C THR A 64 -7.19 -5.49 4.14
N GLY A 65 -7.62 -4.28 3.77
CA GLY A 65 -8.15 -3.99 2.44
C GLY A 65 -9.51 -4.63 2.15
N GLY A 66 -10.14 -5.27 3.14
CA GLY A 66 -11.49 -5.82 3.02
C GLY A 66 -12.55 -4.72 2.89
N VAL A 67 -13.77 -5.06 2.46
CA VAL A 67 -14.82 -4.09 2.16
C VAL A 67 -15.05 -3.11 3.32
N ARG A 68 -15.39 -3.62 4.51
CA ARG A 68 -15.73 -2.77 5.66
C ARG A 68 -14.57 -1.87 6.08
N ASP A 69 -13.39 -2.44 6.28
CA ASP A 69 -12.19 -1.72 6.72
C ASP A 69 -11.80 -0.63 5.71
N SER A 70 -11.90 -0.92 4.40
CA SER A 70 -11.67 0.06 3.34
C SER A 70 -12.59 1.27 3.46
N TRP A 71 -13.90 1.05 3.61
CA TRP A 71 -14.86 2.16 3.67
C TRP A 71 -14.83 2.91 5.02
N GLU A 72 -14.62 2.21 6.13
CA GLU A 72 -14.51 2.83 7.45
C GLU A 72 -13.22 3.68 7.58
N VAL A 73 -12.12 3.23 6.99
CA VAL A 73 -10.82 3.88 7.13
C VAL A 73 -10.48 4.77 5.93
N ASP A 74 -10.31 4.18 4.74
CA ASP A 74 -9.76 4.90 3.59
C ASP A 74 -10.69 6.03 3.15
N TYR A 75 -12.00 5.83 3.27
CA TYR A 75 -13.01 6.85 3.01
C TYR A 75 -13.44 7.60 4.28
N LEU A 76 -14.20 6.96 5.18
CA LEU A 76 -14.96 7.67 6.21
C LEU A 76 -14.06 8.38 7.23
N ALA A 77 -13.05 7.70 7.77
CA ALA A 77 -12.12 8.31 8.71
C ALA A 77 -11.30 9.44 8.08
N SER A 78 -10.79 9.23 6.87
CA SER A 78 -10.06 10.28 6.14
C SER A 78 -10.95 11.49 5.81
N LYS A 79 -12.22 11.25 5.46
CA LYS A 79 -13.21 12.31 5.26
C LYS A 79 -13.44 13.11 6.54
N ARG A 80 -13.63 12.43 7.68
CA ARG A 80 -13.79 13.09 8.99
C ARG A 80 -12.57 13.92 9.36
N LEU A 81 -11.37 13.40 9.10
CA LEU A 81 -10.12 14.13 9.30
C LEU A 81 -10.10 15.44 8.47
N LEU A 82 -10.46 15.36 7.19
CA LEU A 82 -10.62 16.51 6.30
C LEU A 82 -11.67 17.50 6.83
N ASP A 83 -12.87 17.03 7.16
CA ASP A 83 -13.99 17.87 7.61
C ASP A 83 -13.64 18.62 8.91
N CYS A 84 -13.03 17.94 9.89
CA CYS A 84 -12.63 18.56 11.16
C CYS A 84 -11.50 19.59 10.94
N ALA A 85 -10.52 19.30 10.10
CA ALA A 85 -9.44 20.23 9.77
C ALA A 85 -9.98 21.49 9.09
N ARG A 86 -10.84 21.30 8.09
CA ARG A 86 -11.51 22.36 7.34
C ARG A 86 -12.37 23.23 8.26
N ALA A 87 -13.12 22.64 9.19
CA ALA A 87 -13.93 23.37 10.17
C ALA A 87 -13.08 24.25 11.12
N GLN A 88 -11.80 23.92 11.33
CA GLN A 88 -10.85 24.74 12.09
C GLN A 88 -10.03 25.72 11.22
N GLY A 89 -10.32 25.80 9.92
CA GLY A 89 -9.64 26.71 9.00
C GLY A 89 -8.27 26.24 8.53
N ALA A 90 -8.04 24.93 8.45
CA ALA A 90 -6.88 24.38 7.74
C ALA A 90 -6.92 24.84 6.27
N ALA A 91 -5.77 25.25 5.74
CA ALA A 91 -5.63 25.78 4.40
C ALA A 91 -5.47 24.68 3.34
N HIS A 92 -4.92 23.51 3.72
CA HIS A 92 -4.64 22.44 2.76
C HIS A 92 -4.80 21.02 3.33
N PHE A 93 -5.28 20.10 2.50
CA PHE A 93 -5.37 18.67 2.79
C PHE A 93 -4.70 17.84 1.71
N THR A 94 -3.66 17.09 2.08
CA THR A 94 -2.98 16.14 1.19
C THR A 94 -3.41 14.72 1.53
N LEU A 95 -4.01 14.03 0.56
CA LEU A 95 -4.28 12.60 0.64
C LEU A 95 -3.07 11.82 0.11
N LEU A 96 -2.56 10.89 0.92
CA LEU A 96 -1.71 9.82 0.41
C LEU A 96 -2.59 8.76 -0.26
N GLY A 97 -2.77 8.94 -1.57
CA GLY A 97 -3.48 8.04 -2.45
C GLY A 97 -2.61 6.84 -2.87
N ALA A 98 -2.89 6.31 -4.06
CA ALA A 98 -2.09 5.25 -4.67
C ALA A 98 -2.23 5.32 -6.19
N ILE A 99 -1.15 5.06 -6.94
CA ILE A 99 -1.21 5.08 -8.41
C ILE A 99 -2.26 4.10 -8.96
N CYS A 100 -2.53 3.01 -8.24
CA CYS A 100 -3.49 1.97 -8.60
C CYS A 100 -4.95 2.45 -8.69
N VAL A 101 -5.32 3.58 -8.05
CA VAL A 101 -6.70 4.06 -8.04
C VAL A 101 -7.20 4.48 -9.43
N GLN A 102 -6.28 4.67 -10.40
CA GLN A 102 -6.62 4.84 -11.81
C GLN A 102 -7.37 3.63 -12.42
N LYS A 103 -7.27 2.45 -11.78
CA LYS A 103 -7.98 1.21 -12.15
C LYS A 103 -8.63 0.59 -10.90
N PRO A 104 -9.79 1.10 -10.43
CA PRO A 104 -10.35 0.79 -9.11
C PRO A 104 -11.06 -0.58 -9.05
N LEU A 105 -10.26 -1.66 -9.10
CA LEU A 105 -10.75 -3.05 -9.02
C LEU A 105 -10.99 -3.56 -7.59
N LEU A 106 -10.36 -2.92 -6.60
CA LEU A 106 -10.36 -3.31 -5.18
C LEU A 106 -11.15 -2.31 -4.34
N GLU A 107 -11.68 -2.74 -3.19
CA GLU A 107 -12.51 -1.89 -2.34
C GLU A 107 -11.77 -0.68 -1.78
N PHE A 108 -10.53 -0.85 -1.31
CA PHE A 108 -9.74 0.31 -0.85
C PHE A 108 -9.41 1.28 -2.00
N HIS A 109 -9.32 0.82 -3.25
CA HIS A 109 -9.21 1.74 -4.39
C HIS A 109 -10.48 2.58 -4.54
N ARG A 110 -11.65 1.95 -4.45
CA ARG A 110 -12.95 2.62 -4.56
C ARG A 110 -13.16 3.61 -3.41
N ALA A 111 -12.81 3.23 -2.18
CA ALA A 111 -12.90 4.08 -1.01
C ALA A 111 -12.00 5.32 -1.12
N LYS A 112 -10.72 5.15 -1.52
CA LYS A 112 -9.81 6.28 -1.76
C LYS A 112 -10.29 7.17 -2.90
N LEU A 113 -10.81 6.59 -3.97
CA LEU A 113 -11.37 7.36 -5.09
C LEU A 113 -12.62 8.14 -4.65
N ALA A 114 -13.50 7.56 -3.84
CA ALA A 114 -14.67 8.25 -3.30
C ALA A 114 -14.27 9.46 -2.43
N LEU A 115 -13.20 9.34 -1.65
CA LEU A 115 -12.65 10.47 -0.89
C LEU A 115 -12.11 11.56 -1.81
N PHE A 116 -11.36 11.16 -2.85
CA PHE A 116 -10.87 12.10 -3.85
C PHE A 116 -12.01 12.84 -4.58
N GLU A 117 -13.07 12.13 -4.97
CA GLU A 117 -14.26 12.73 -5.56
C GLU A 117 -14.92 13.73 -4.60
N TYR A 118 -14.98 13.42 -3.31
CA TYR A 118 -15.47 14.34 -2.28
C TYR A 118 -14.57 15.59 -2.17
N MET A 119 -13.24 15.43 -2.11
CA MET A 119 -12.28 16.54 -2.03
C MET A 119 -12.46 17.54 -3.16
N LYS A 120 -12.69 17.06 -4.40
CA LYS A 120 -12.93 17.93 -5.57
C LYS A 120 -14.19 18.80 -5.48
N THR A 121 -15.13 18.47 -4.60
CA THR A 121 -16.33 19.29 -4.38
C THR A 121 -16.08 20.48 -3.46
N LEU A 122 -14.90 20.56 -2.84
CA LEU A 122 -14.54 21.60 -1.89
C LEU A 122 -13.78 22.73 -2.60
N ASP A 123 -14.21 23.96 -2.36
CA ASP A 123 -13.63 25.20 -2.89
C ASP A 123 -13.03 26.10 -1.79
N ASP A 124 -13.26 25.76 -0.53
CA ASP A 124 -12.84 26.50 0.66
C ASP A 124 -11.58 25.92 1.33
N ILE A 125 -11.00 24.86 0.76
CA ILE A 125 -9.73 24.26 1.20
C ILE A 125 -8.89 23.80 0.01
N GLY A 126 -7.58 24.03 0.08
CA GLY A 126 -6.61 23.46 -0.86
C GLY A 126 -6.54 21.94 -0.71
N TRP A 127 -6.36 21.20 -1.81
CA TRP A 127 -6.17 19.75 -1.70
C TRP A 127 -5.21 19.20 -2.73
N THR A 128 -4.56 18.08 -2.40
CA THR A 128 -3.73 17.30 -3.32
C THR A 128 -3.95 15.81 -3.07
N ASP A 129 -4.06 15.02 -4.13
CA ASP A 129 -4.07 13.55 -4.05
C ASP A 129 -2.77 13.02 -4.65
N VAL A 130 -1.80 12.73 -3.78
CA VAL A 130 -0.50 12.18 -4.19
C VAL A 130 -0.66 10.68 -4.40
N ARG A 131 -0.39 10.21 -5.62
CA ARG A 131 -0.61 8.82 -6.05
C ARG A 131 0.72 8.15 -6.34
N PRO A 132 1.47 7.74 -5.31
CA PRO A 132 2.77 7.12 -5.48
C PRO A 132 2.65 5.73 -6.09
N THR A 133 3.73 5.28 -6.72
CA THR A 133 4.00 3.87 -7.01
C THR A 133 4.34 3.10 -5.72
N ALA A 134 4.75 1.83 -5.86
CA ALA A 134 5.18 1.00 -4.74
C ALA A 134 6.35 1.61 -3.93
N TYR A 135 6.50 1.15 -2.69
CA TYR A 135 7.57 1.53 -1.78
C TYR A 135 8.67 0.47 -1.75
N PHE A 136 9.91 0.86 -1.46
CA PHE A 136 11.04 -0.06 -1.40
C PHE A 136 10.86 -1.18 -0.37
N LYS A 137 10.38 -0.88 0.84
CA LYS A 137 10.14 -1.90 1.87
C LYS A 137 9.12 -2.97 1.46
N SER A 138 8.27 -2.67 0.48
CA SER A 138 7.30 -3.63 -0.06
C SER A 138 7.92 -4.60 -1.07
N LEU A 139 9.14 -4.32 -1.56
CA LEU A 139 9.84 -5.07 -2.61
C LEU A 139 11.08 -5.82 -2.07
N VAL A 140 11.00 -6.32 -0.84
CA VAL A 140 12.09 -7.05 -0.18
C VAL A 140 12.12 -8.55 -0.50
N ALA A 141 11.06 -9.10 -1.11
CA ALA A 141 10.95 -10.54 -1.38
C ALA A 141 12.11 -11.11 -2.22
N PRO A 142 12.61 -10.43 -3.29
CA PRO A 142 13.80 -10.89 -4.01
C PRO A 142 15.02 -11.07 -3.10
N ILE A 143 15.23 -10.15 -2.15
CA ILE A 143 16.38 -10.16 -1.22
C ILE A 143 16.29 -11.34 -0.26
N GLN A 144 15.10 -11.58 0.32
CA GLN A 144 14.85 -12.77 1.14
C GLN A 144 15.13 -14.04 0.34
N ILE A 145 14.65 -14.06 -0.91
CA ILE A 145 14.72 -15.23 -1.75
C ILE A 145 16.15 -15.56 -2.19
N ALA A 146 16.96 -14.55 -2.45
CA ALA A 146 18.36 -14.74 -2.75
C ALA A 146 19.17 -15.14 -1.49
N ARG A 147 18.85 -14.60 -0.30
CA ARG A 147 19.55 -14.92 0.97
C ARG A 147 19.45 -16.38 1.37
N TRP A 148 18.23 -16.94 1.45
CA TRP A 148 18.00 -18.35 1.84
C TRP A 148 18.28 -19.37 0.70
N GLY A 149 18.63 -18.90 -0.52
CA GLY A 149 18.92 -19.76 -1.68
C GLY A 149 17.71 -20.43 -2.33
N GLY A 150 16.52 -19.81 -2.25
CA GLY A 150 15.31 -20.31 -2.87
C GLY A 150 15.12 -19.78 -4.29
N ALA A 151 14.11 -20.33 -4.98
CA ALA A 151 13.73 -19.89 -6.32
C ALA A 151 12.62 -18.84 -6.27
N TYR A 152 12.76 -17.83 -7.12
CA TYR A 152 11.87 -16.68 -7.22
C TYR A 152 10.66 -17.00 -8.10
N SER A 153 9.46 -16.91 -7.54
CA SER A 153 8.24 -17.18 -8.29
C SER A 153 7.85 -15.99 -9.16
N THR A 154 7.73 -16.25 -10.45
CA THR A 154 7.21 -15.34 -11.47
C THR A 154 5.86 -15.88 -11.97
N PHE A 155 5.05 -15.00 -12.56
CA PHE A 155 3.77 -15.39 -13.14
C PHE A 155 3.79 -15.14 -14.65
N ASP A 156 3.27 -16.09 -15.43
CA ASP A 156 3.12 -16.03 -16.90
C ASP A 156 4.30 -15.36 -17.63
N GLY A 157 5.51 -15.92 -17.49
CA GLY A 157 6.74 -15.47 -18.16
C GLY A 157 7.49 -14.31 -17.48
N GLY A 158 7.00 -13.78 -16.36
CA GLY A 158 7.73 -12.84 -15.49
C GLY A 158 7.78 -11.39 -15.95
N ALA A 159 7.19 -11.06 -17.11
CA ALA A 159 7.03 -9.68 -17.59
C ALA A 159 5.75 -9.00 -17.07
N SER A 160 5.15 -9.53 -16.01
CA SER A 160 4.02 -8.90 -15.34
C SER A 160 4.53 -7.82 -14.39
N ASN A 161 3.78 -6.72 -14.25
CA ASN A 161 3.90 -5.69 -13.20
C ASN A 161 5.17 -4.77 -13.09
N PRO A 162 5.74 -4.22 -14.19
CA PRO A 162 6.80 -3.22 -14.06
C PRO A 162 6.39 -2.06 -13.14
N ASN A 163 7.32 -1.64 -12.28
CA ASN A 163 7.11 -0.56 -11.33
C ASN A 163 8.33 0.36 -11.25
N LYS A 164 8.07 1.64 -10.95
CA LYS A 164 9.09 2.63 -10.60
C LYS A 164 9.02 2.94 -9.12
N ALA A 165 9.24 1.95 -8.26
CA ALA A 165 9.12 2.15 -6.82
C ALA A 165 10.00 3.31 -6.33
N MET A 166 9.56 3.92 -5.24
CA MET A 166 10.16 5.12 -4.67
C MET A 166 10.55 4.91 -3.21
N ALA A 167 11.62 5.61 -2.82
CA ALA A 167 12.04 5.73 -1.44
C ALA A 167 10.97 6.46 -0.62
N GLU A 168 10.66 5.94 0.57
CA GLU A 168 9.66 6.56 1.45
C GLU A 168 10.08 7.96 1.92
N GLU A 169 11.37 8.19 2.11
CA GLU A 169 11.92 9.51 2.45
C GLU A 169 11.72 10.53 1.34
N GLU A 170 11.97 10.15 0.08
CA GLU A 170 11.79 11.05 -1.07
C GLU A 170 10.29 11.27 -1.37
N LEU A 171 9.44 10.28 -1.10
CA LEU A 171 7.99 10.47 -1.10
C LEU A 171 7.54 11.48 -0.03
N ALA A 172 8.10 11.39 1.18
CA ALA A 172 7.76 12.33 2.25
C ALA A 172 8.13 13.76 1.86
N ASP A 173 9.32 13.96 1.29
CA ASP A 173 9.75 15.27 0.78
C ASP A 173 8.79 15.80 -0.30
N TYR A 174 8.39 14.95 -1.26
CA TYR A 174 7.41 15.33 -2.30
C TYR A 174 6.03 15.72 -1.73
N ILE A 175 5.57 15.02 -0.70
CA ILE A 175 4.28 15.33 -0.04
C ILE A 175 4.34 16.68 0.66
N ILE A 176 5.47 17.02 1.30
CA ILE A 176 5.66 18.31 1.96
C ILE A 176 5.68 19.44 0.94
N ASP A 177 6.38 19.25 -0.18
CA ASP A 177 6.42 20.18 -1.31
C ASP A 177 5.01 20.57 -1.82
N CYS A 178 4.03 19.65 -1.75
CA CYS A 178 2.67 19.89 -2.21
C CYS A 178 1.94 21.00 -1.43
N PHE A 179 2.40 21.36 -0.22
CA PHE A 179 1.85 22.49 0.53
C PHE A 179 2.36 23.82 0.02
N GLU A 180 3.60 23.88 -0.45
CA GLU A 180 4.27 25.12 -0.82
C GLU A 180 4.14 25.46 -2.30
N LYS A 181 3.97 24.45 -3.17
CA LYS A 181 3.98 24.57 -4.63
C LYS A 181 2.56 24.70 -5.18
N PRO A 182 2.12 25.90 -5.62
CA PRO A 182 0.75 26.11 -6.12
C PRO A 182 0.42 25.21 -7.32
N GLU A 183 1.40 24.87 -8.14
CA GLU A 183 1.25 23.98 -9.29
C GLU A 183 0.91 22.52 -8.91
N GLN A 184 1.11 22.12 -7.66
CA GLN A 184 0.81 20.80 -7.12
C GLN A 184 -0.54 20.75 -6.36
N GLN A 185 -1.18 21.92 -6.17
CA GLN A 185 -2.49 22.01 -5.51
C GLN A 185 -3.61 21.76 -6.51
N GLN A 186 -4.77 21.33 -6.00
CA GLN A 186 -5.98 21.01 -6.75
C GLN A 186 -5.75 19.95 -7.85
N ARG A 187 -4.88 18.97 -7.56
CA ARG A 187 -4.45 17.96 -8.53
C ARG A 187 -4.35 16.57 -7.92
N ALA A 188 -4.60 15.57 -8.76
CA ALA A 188 -4.12 14.21 -8.54
C ALA A 188 -2.74 14.07 -9.21
N LEU A 189 -1.74 13.66 -8.43
CA LEU A 189 -0.34 13.64 -8.84
C LEU A 189 0.16 12.20 -8.87
N PRO A 190 0.14 11.51 -10.04
CA PRO A 190 0.87 10.25 -10.17
C PRO A 190 2.37 10.53 -10.04
N ILE A 191 3.06 9.75 -9.23
CA ILE A 191 4.49 9.93 -9.00
C ILE A 191 5.17 8.58 -8.75
N GLY A 192 6.37 8.40 -9.31
CA GLY A 192 7.23 7.25 -9.06
C GLY A 192 8.65 7.67 -8.70
N GLY A 193 9.48 6.68 -8.39
CA GLY A 193 10.89 6.86 -8.13
C GLY A 193 11.71 6.99 -9.41
N PRO A 194 12.97 7.41 -9.30
CA PRO A 194 13.84 7.64 -10.44
C PRO A 194 14.32 6.34 -11.08
N GLY A 195 14.64 6.42 -12.37
CA GLY A 195 15.23 5.32 -13.13
C GLY A 195 14.21 4.44 -13.86
N ARG A 196 14.71 3.36 -14.47
CA ARG A 196 13.88 2.48 -15.30
C ARG A 196 12.87 1.72 -14.45
N ALA A 197 11.69 1.45 -15.03
CA ALA A 197 10.74 0.53 -14.41
C ALA A 197 11.32 -0.90 -14.38
N LEU A 198 11.22 -1.57 -13.23
CA LEU A 198 11.65 -2.96 -13.06
C LEU A 198 10.42 -3.85 -12.88
N ASP A 199 10.31 -4.89 -13.70
CA ASP A 199 9.38 -5.99 -13.42
C ASP A 199 9.92 -6.91 -12.31
N ILE A 200 9.08 -7.85 -11.88
CA ILE A 200 9.39 -8.75 -10.78
C ILE A 200 10.64 -9.62 -11.06
N LYS A 201 10.81 -10.07 -12.31
CA LYS A 201 11.93 -10.90 -12.73
C LYS A 201 13.24 -10.10 -12.72
N GLN A 202 13.22 -8.90 -13.29
CA GLN A 202 14.36 -7.98 -13.34
C GLN A 202 14.82 -7.56 -11.94
N GLN A 203 13.90 -7.35 -10.99
CA GLN A 203 14.27 -7.12 -9.59
C GLN A 203 15.03 -8.33 -9.00
N GLY A 204 14.57 -9.55 -9.31
CA GLY A 204 15.28 -10.77 -8.96
C GLY A 204 16.68 -10.83 -9.56
N GLU A 205 16.81 -10.61 -10.86
CA GLU A 205 18.09 -10.61 -11.59
C GLU A 205 19.09 -9.62 -10.95
N VAL A 206 18.67 -8.39 -10.68
CA VAL A 206 19.50 -7.36 -10.01
C VAL A 206 20.01 -7.84 -8.65
N VAL A 207 19.14 -8.47 -7.85
CA VAL A 207 19.51 -8.96 -6.51
C VAL A 207 20.44 -10.17 -6.58
N PHE A 208 20.16 -11.14 -7.44
CA PHE A 208 21.02 -12.32 -7.63
C PHE A 208 22.40 -11.94 -8.12
N GLU A 209 22.48 -11.04 -9.11
CA GLU A 209 23.73 -10.50 -9.63
C GLU A 209 24.52 -9.79 -8.51
N ALA A 210 23.87 -8.90 -7.74
CA ALA A 210 24.52 -8.20 -6.63
C ALA A 210 25.06 -9.15 -5.55
N MET A 211 24.46 -10.33 -5.37
CA MET A 211 24.91 -11.36 -4.43
C MET A 211 25.92 -12.36 -5.03
N GLY A 212 26.25 -12.25 -6.33
CA GLY A 212 27.10 -13.22 -7.02
C GLY A 212 26.49 -14.63 -7.09
N LYS A 213 25.16 -14.72 -7.21
CA LYS A 213 24.40 -15.98 -7.26
C LYS A 213 23.73 -16.14 -8.63
N GLU A 214 23.62 -17.37 -9.10
CA GLU A 214 22.82 -17.68 -10.29
C GLU A 214 21.33 -17.50 -9.99
N PRO A 215 20.58 -16.77 -10.83
CA PRO A 215 19.17 -16.55 -10.58
C PRO A 215 18.38 -17.83 -10.80
N THR A 216 17.52 -18.16 -9.84
CA THR A 216 16.60 -19.30 -9.95
C THR A 216 15.18 -18.77 -9.97
N PHE A 217 14.44 -19.11 -11.03
CA PHE A 217 13.06 -18.69 -11.23
C PHE A 217 12.14 -19.90 -11.33
N ASN A 218 10.96 -19.80 -10.71
CA ASN A 218 9.86 -20.71 -10.93
C ASN A 218 8.71 -19.94 -11.58
N GLU A 219 7.96 -20.59 -12.46
CA GLU A 219 6.79 -19.99 -13.09
C GLU A 219 5.52 -20.60 -12.51
N ALA A 220 4.55 -19.76 -12.16
CA ALA A 220 3.22 -20.16 -11.73
C ALA A 220 2.16 -19.53 -12.65
N PRO A 221 1.09 -20.27 -13.02
CA PRO A 221 0.04 -19.72 -13.86
C PRO A 221 -0.81 -18.71 -13.09
N ILE A 222 -1.09 -17.53 -13.67
CA ILE A 222 -1.95 -16.50 -13.05
C ILE A 222 -3.35 -17.04 -12.74
N GLY A 223 -3.85 -17.98 -13.55
CA GLY A 223 -5.17 -18.60 -13.38
C GLY A 223 -5.40 -19.27 -12.02
N ILE A 224 -4.34 -19.55 -11.24
CA ILE A 224 -4.47 -20.06 -9.87
C ILE A 224 -5.22 -19.08 -8.97
N PHE A 225 -5.03 -17.77 -9.17
CA PHE A 225 -5.74 -16.75 -8.41
C PHE A 225 -7.23 -16.75 -8.71
N ASP A 226 -7.63 -16.98 -9.97
CA ASP A 226 -9.04 -17.00 -10.37
C ASP A 226 -9.80 -18.18 -9.76
N VAL A 227 -9.14 -19.34 -9.65
CA VAL A 227 -9.70 -20.50 -8.96
C VAL A 227 -9.86 -20.24 -7.46
N ILE A 228 -8.84 -19.64 -6.81
CA ILE A 228 -8.88 -19.28 -5.40
C ILE A 228 -9.98 -18.26 -5.13
N ILE A 229 -10.03 -17.17 -5.90
CA ILE A 229 -11.05 -16.12 -5.78
C ILE A 229 -12.45 -16.71 -6.01
N GLY A 230 -12.62 -17.54 -7.04
CA GLY A 230 -13.89 -18.18 -7.36
C GLY A 230 -14.39 -19.12 -6.27
N GLY A 231 -13.50 -19.95 -5.72
CA GLY A 231 -13.81 -20.86 -4.62
C GLY A 231 -14.20 -20.12 -3.33
N LEU A 232 -13.42 -19.10 -2.94
CA LEU A 232 -13.71 -18.27 -1.76
C LEU A 232 -15.04 -17.51 -1.93
N SER A 233 -15.24 -16.88 -3.09
CA SER A 233 -16.48 -16.14 -3.38
C SER A 233 -17.73 -17.03 -3.40
N TRP A 234 -17.61 -18.27 -3.88
CA TRP A 234 -18.70 -19.24 -3.85
C TRP A 234 -19.01 -19.66 -2.40
N LEU A 235 -17.98 -19.93 -1.60
CA LEU A 235 -18.14 -20.32 -0.19
C LEU A 235 -18.83 -19.21 0.62
N ASP A 236 -18.40 -17.95 0.44
CA ASP A 236 -19.01 -16.78 1.08
C ASP A 236 -20.50 -16.62 0.72
N LYS A 237 -20.86 -16.87 -0.54
CA LYS A 237 -22.25 -16.78 -1.02
C LYS A 237 -23.13 -17.93 -0.57
N THR A 238 -22.58 -19.13 -0.45
CA THR A 238 -23.33 -20.36 -0.17
C THR A 238 -23.53 -20.63 1.31
N PHE A 239 -22.62 -20.15 2.17
CA PHE A 239 -22.73 -20.27 3.63
C PHE A 239 -22.64 -18.89 4.31
N PRO A 240 -23.67 -18.03 4.22
CA PRO A 240 -23.65 -16.64 4.71
C PRO A 240 -23.51 -16.45 6.24
N GLY A 241 -23.28 -17.52 7.00
CA GLY A 241 -23.12 -17.52 8.45
C GLY A 241 -22.03 -18.47 8.97
N GLY A 242 -21.25 -19.09 8.08
CA GLY A 242 -20.11 -19.95 8.44
C GLY A 242 -18.84 -19.16 8.77
N LYS A 243 -18.98 -18.01 9.46
CA LYS A 243 -17.87 -17.19 9.98
C LYS A 243 -17.22 -17.84 11.22
N ASP A 244 -17.10 -19.16 11.18
CA ASP A 244 -16.17 -19.91 12.00
C ASP A 244 -15.00 -20.27 11.07
N ASP A 245 -14.29 -19.25 10.59
CA ASP A 245 -12.85 -18.95 10.80
C ASP A 245 -11.83 -20.09 10.89
N SER A 246 -12.23 -21.29 11.26
CA SER A 246 -11.43 -22.48 11.51
C SER A 246 -10.67 -23.01 10.30
N PHE A 247 -11.10 -22.73 9.07
CA PHE A 247 -10.37 -23.14 7.86
C PHE A 247 -9.22 -22.18 7.46
N LEU A 248 -9.30 -20.89 7.82
CA LEU A 248 -8.32 -19.84 7.48
C LEU A 248 -7.78 -19.08 8.71
N ASN A 249 -7.84 -19.70 9.89
CA ASN A 249 -7.41 -19.14 11.19
C ASN A 249 -8.08 -17.81 11.60
N GLY A 250 -9.28 -17.48 11.11
CA GLY A 250 -10.05 -16.30 11.55
C GLY A 250 -9.37 -14.95 11.33
N LYS A 251 -8.38 -14.88 10.43
CA LYS A 251 -7.56 -13.68 10.23
C LYS A 251 -8.02 -12.79 9.07
N PHE A 252 -8.98 -13.23 8.27
CA PHE A 252 -9.41 -12.50 7.08
C PHE A 252 -10.92 -12.29 7.15
N GLU A 253 -11.33 -11.06 7.43
CA GLU A 253 -12.74 -10.65 7.39
C GLU A 253 -13.33 -10.77 5.98
N ASP A 254 -12.47 -10.75 4.94
CA ASP A 254 -12.84 -10.85 3.53
C ASP A 254 -11.75 -11.60 2.71
N PRO A 255 -11.75 -12.95 2.74
CA PRO A 255 -10.74 -13.75 2.04
C PRO A 255 -10.75 -13.56 0.52
N ALA A 256 -11.94 -13.36 -0.07
CA ALA A 256 -12.10 -13.14 -1.50
C ALA A 256 -11.49 -11.81 -1.93
N GLU A 257 -11.72 -10.73 -1.18
CA GLU A 257 -11.08 -9.45 -1.46
C GLU A 257 -9.56 -9.54 -1.29
N PHE A 258 -9.07 -10.19 -0.22
CA PHE A 258 -7.64 -10.42 -0.04
C PHE A 258 -6.99 -11.16 -1.22
N ALA A 259 -7.65 -12.17 -1.78
CA ALA A 259 -7.16 -12.87 -2.97
C ALA A 259 -7.15 -11.98 -4.22
N LYS A 260 -8.14 -11.09 -4.40
CA LYS A 260 -8.13 -10.08 -5.47
C LYS A 260 -6.99 -9.09 -5.32
N ILE A 261 -6.69 -8.65 -4.10
CA ILE A 261 -5.54 -7.79 -3.80
C ILE A 261 -4.25 -8.46 -4.27
N GLY A 262 -4.04 -9.73 -3.88
CA GLY A 262 -2.89 -10.52 -4.31
C GLY A 262 -2.78 -10.64 -5.83
N LYS A 263 -3.89 -10.95 -6.51
CA LYS A 263 -3.93 -11.01 -7.98
C LYS A 263 -3.56 -9.67 -8.60
N PHE A 264 -4.18 -8.58 -8.14
CA PHE A 264 -3.96 -7.24 -8.69
C PHE A 264 -2.47 -6.87 -8.67
N TYR A 265 -1.79 -7.04 -7.52
CA TYR A 265 -0.38 -6.70 -7.41
C TYR A 265 0.55 -7.69 -8.12
N ALA A 266 0.12 -8.93 -8.38
CA ALA A 266 0.87 -9.87 -9.20
C ALA A 266 0.84 -9.52 -10.70
N THR A 267 -0.23 -8.85 -11.16
CA THR A 267 -0.49 -8.71 -12.61
C THR A 267 -0.46 -7.28 -13.14
N GLU A 268 -0.80 -6.27 -12.33
CA GLU A 268 -0.93 -4.89 -12.79
C GLU A 268 0.40 -4.12 -12.66
N PRO A 269 0.85 -3.40 -13.70
CA PRO A 269 1.95 -2.45 -13.60
C PRO A 269 1.67 -1.32 -12.61
N MET A 270 2.68 -0.96 -11.82
CA MET A 270 2.62 0.20 -10.91
C MET A 270 3.20 1.43 -11.64
N LEU A 271 2.53 1.84 -12.71
CA LEU A 271 2.91 2.94 -13.58
C LEU A 271 1.68 3.80 -13.87
N ALA A 272 1.88 5.04 -14.31
CA ALA A 272 0.80 5.88 -14.79
C ALA A 272 0.28 5.34 -16.14
N ILE A 273 -1.04 5.41 -16.33
CA ILE A 273 -1.66 5.16 -17.63
C ILE A 273 -1.51 6.43 -18.48
N ASN A 274 -0.91 6.28 -19.65
CA ASN A 274 -0.87 7.32 -20.66
C ASN A 274 -2.29 7.53 -21.23
N PRO A 275 -2.89 8.72 -21.10
CA PRO A 275 -4.27 8.98 -21.52
C PRO A 275 -4.45 8.90 -23.03
N GLU A 276 -3.41 9.08 -23.82
CA GLU A 276 -3.48 9.00 -25.29
C GLU A 276 -3.55 7.55 -25.77
N THR A 277 -2.82 6.64 -25.10
CA THR A 277 -2.74 5.23 -25.51
C THR A 277 -3.64 4.31 -24.69
N GLY A 278 -4.11 4.76 -23.52
CA GLY A 278 -4.85 3.95 -22.56
C GLY A 278 -4.02 2.82 -21.95
N ARG A 279 -2.69 2.89 -22.01
CA ARG A 279 -1.76 1.85 -21.53
C ARG A 279 -0.83 2.39 -20.46
N TYR A 280 -0.35 1.50 -19.60
CA TYR A 280 0.71 1.80 -18.65
C TYR A 280 1.99 2.22 -19.37
N ASP A 281 2.63 3.29 -18.90
CA ASP A 281 3.76 3.91 -19.58
C ASP A 281 4.79 4.45 -18.56
N PRO A 282 6.01 3.89 -18.52
CA PRO A 282 7.08 4.40 -17.66
C PRO A 282 7.47 5.86 -17.95
N GLY A 283 7.38 6.28 -19.21
CA GLY A 283 7.70 7.65 -19.64
C GLY A 283 6.60 8.66 -19.30
N TYR A 284 5.37 8.17 -19.14
CA TYR A 284 4.26 8.98 -18.62
C TYR A 284 4.18 8.99 -17.09
N THR A 285 5.03 8.24 -16.39
CA THR A 285 5.08 8.19 -14.92
C THR A 285 6.13 9.20 -14.42
N PRO A 286 5.72 10.36 -13.87
CA PRO A 286 6.66 11.36 -13.36
C PRO A 286 7.58 10.78 -12.30
N GLU A 287 8.79 11.32 -12.19
CA GLU A 287 9.82 10.86 -11.26
C GLU A 287 10.10 11.95 -10.21
N HIS A 288 10.35 11.53 -8.97
CA HIS A 288 10.90 12.39 -7.93
C HIS A 288 11.97 11.64 -7.14
N GLY A 289 12.98 12.37 -6.69
CA GLY A 289 14.08 11.82 -5.92
C GLY A 289 15.30 11.45 -6.77
N THR A 290 16.23 10.76 -6.13
CA THR A 290 17.57 10.42 -6.60
C THR A 290 17.92 8.95 -6.36
N ILE A 291 17.18 8.24 -5.50
CA ILE A 291 17.43 6.85 -5.16
C ILE A 291 16.64 5.94 -6.10
N SER A 292 17.30 5.28 -7.05
CA SER A 292 16.62 4.33 -7.94
C SER A 292 16.32 3.00 -7.23
N LEU A 293 15.26 2.31 -7.66
CA LEU A 293 14.95 0.97 -7.15
C LEU A 293 16.11 -0.01 -7.40
N GLU A 294 16.79 0.11 -8.55
CA GLU A 294 17.92 -0.74 -8.90
C GLU A 294 19.10 -0.56 -7.94
N ASP A 295 19.47 0.70 -7.64
CA ASP A 295 20.55 0.99 -6.71
C ASP A 295 20.21 0.57 -5.28
N TRP A 296 18.95 0.80 -4.87
CA TRP A 296 18.47 0.34 -3.58
C TRP A 296 18.54 -1.18 -3.46
N LEU A 297 18.08 -1.94 -4.47
CA LEU A 297 18.14 -3.40 -4.48
C LEU A 297 19.58 -3.91 -4.39
N LYS A 298 20.52 -3.34 -5.18
CA LYS A 298 21.95 -3.72 -5.13
C LYS A 298 22.56 -3.50 -3.75
N LYS A 299 22.25 -2.36 -3.13
CA LYS A 299 22.72 -2.03 -1.77
C LYS A 299 22.10 -2.98 -0.73
N ALA A 300 20.79 -3.17 -0.77
CA ALA A 300 20.06 -3.98 0.19
C ALA A 300 20.43 -5.49 0.08
N ALA A 301 20.73 -5.98 -1.12
CA ALA A 301 21.17 -7.34 -1.36
C ALA A 301 22.52 -7.67 -0.67
N THR A 302 23.41 -6.68 -0.55
CA THR A 302 24.77 -6.86 -0.01
C THR A 302 24.92 -6.43 1.45
N GLN A 303 23.94 -5.71 2.01
CA GLN A 303 23.93 -5.37 3.44
C GLN A 303 23.66 -6.60 4.31
N LYS A 304 24.44 -6.77 5.39
CA LYS A 304 24.28 -7.86 6.36
C LYS A 304 23.29 -7.55 7.48
N ASP A 305 23.17 -6.28 7.87
CA ASP A 305 22.36 -5.81 9.01
C ASP A 305 21.38 -4.69 8.56
N GLY A 306 20.26 -4.51 9.29
CA GLY A 306 19.38 -3.34 9.15
C GLY A 306 18.17 -3.49 8.22
N LEU A 307 17.98 -4.67 7.63
CA LEU A 307 16.78 -4.99 6.84
C LEU A 307 15.76 -5.81 7.64
N ASP A 308 16.09 -6.27 8.84
CA ASP A 308 15.28 -7.27 9.56
C ASP A 308 13.85 -6.79 9.81
N ASP A 309 13.66 -5.53 10.21
CA ASP A 309 12.33 -4.93 10.38
C ASP A 309 11.53 -4.83 9.06
N GLN A 310 12.21 -4.59 7.93
CA GLN A 310 11.58 -4.53 6.60
C GLN A 310 11.27 -5.93 6.06
N LEU A 311 12.14 -6.91 6.35
CA LEU A 311 11.98 -8.30 5.99
C LEU A 311 10.85 -8.97 6.79
N GLU A 312 10.69 -8.62 8.07
CA GLU A 312 9.54 -9.04 8.89
C GLU A 312 8.21 -8.48 8.36
N GLN A 313 8.19 -7.23 7.89
CA GLN A 313 6.99 -6.62 7.30
C GLN A 313 6.64 -7.18 5.91
N GLY A 314 7.65 -7.59 5.11
CA GLY A 314 7.49 -8.24 3.80
C GLY A 314 6.98 -9.69 3.83
N ALA A 315 6.88 -10.31 5.02
CA ALA A 315 6.47 -11.70 5.20
C ALA A 315 5.03 -12.04 4.75
N GLY A 316 4.22 -11.04 4.41
CA GLY A 316 2.92 -11.25 3.75
C GLY A 316 3.04 -12.00 2.40
N LEU A 317 4.12 -11.76 1.66
CA LEU A 317 4.43 -12.51 0.42
C LEU A 317 4.93 -13.93 0.70
N ALA A 318 5.60 -14.16 1.84
CA ALA A 318 5.92 -15.51 2.31
C ALA A 318 4.65 -16.30 2.71
N SER A 319 3.61 -15.63 3.19
CA SER A 319 2.27 -16.21 3.32
C SER A 319 1.67 -16.61 1.96
N PHE A 320 1.91 -15.85 0.89
CA PHE A 320 1.53 -16.23 -0.48
C PHE A 320 2.33 -17.45 -1.01
N ALA A 321 3.61 -17.57 -0.65
CA ALA A 321 4.39 -18.77 -0.93
C ALA A 321 3.83 -20.01 -0.21
N ASN A 322 3.32 -19.85 1.02
CA ASN A 322 2.59 -20.89 1.73
C ASN A 322 1.21 -21.18 1.13
N LEU A 323 0.50 -20.17 0.63
CA LEU A 323 -0.80 -20.30 -0.02
C LEU A 323 -0.68 -21.03 -1.38
N THR A 324 0.36 -20.70 -2.15
CA THR A 324 0.67 -21.37 -3.43
C THR A 324 1.22 -22.78 -3.21
N LYS A 325 1.98 -23.02 -2.14
CA LYS A 325 2.37 -24.37 -1.69
C LYS A 325 1.13 -25.19 -1.31
N TRP A 326 0.23 -24.64 -0.50
CA TRP A 326 -1.04 -25.28 -0.17
C TRP A 326 -1.87 -25.57 -1.42
N ALA A 327 -2.04 -24.61 -2.34
CA ALA A 327 -2.80 -24.81 -3.57
C ALA A 327 -2.18 -25.88 -4.48
N ARG A 328 -0.84 -25.93 -4.55
CA ARG A 328 -0.09 -26.98 -5.24
C ARG A 328 -0.28 -28.37 -4.60
N ASP A 329 -0.31 -28.43 -3.27
CA ASP A 329 -0.45 -29.66 -2.49
C ASP A 329 -1.92 -30.14 -2.39
N ALA A 330 -2.89 -29.21 -2.49
CA ALA A 330 -4.33 -29.47 -2.41
C ALA A 330 -4.98 -29.77 -3.77
N MET A 331 -4.32 -29.43 -4.89
CA MET A 331 -4.73 -29.94 -6.19
C MET A 331 -4.49 -31.45 -6.22
N PRO A 332 -5.53 -32.28 -6.49
CA PRO A 332 -5.30 -33.70 -6.72
C PRO A 332 -4.32 -33.81 -7.88
N LYS A 333 -3.30 -34.65 -7.75
CA LYS A 333 -2.54 -35.12 -8.91
C LYS A 333 -3.54 -35.82 -9.82
N MET A 334 -4.13 -35.08 -10.75
CA MET A 334 -4.91 -35.64 -11.84
C MET A 334 -3.91 -36.29 -12.79
N SER A 335 -3.57 -37.54 -12.47
CA SER A 335 -3.02 -38.51 -13.42
C SER A 335 -4.12 -39.12 -14.26
#